data_AF-A0A7V1DN73-F1
#
_entry.id   AF-A0A7V1DN73-F1
#
_cell.length_a   1.000
_cell.length_b   1.000
_cell.length_c   1.000
_cell.angle_alpha   90.00
_cell.angle_beta   90.00
_cell.angle_gamma   90.00
#
_symmetry.space_group_name_H-M   'P 1'
#
loop_
_entity.id
_entity.type
_entity.pdbx_description
1 polymer ?
#
loop_
_entity_poly.entity_id
_entity_poly.type
_entity_poly.pdbx_seq_one_letter_code
_entity_poly.pdbx_strand_id
1 'polypeptide(L)'
;MTWRWVIGSTVRSASCMVRACIPTNVCLSSALVLHKEAIVFRDGSWQAQYAQEAKSKGKGDDDMHHRVVWIGLGVAWLVALYGTPTRSALAEQAEEVAPGLRVGDYLDQSNAHLAKDLLPPEILKHYEKGEYRNRIVAYPVGTAKWERSFLEATEKNATTLDVDERGTIIEKATGKQPDFYYGIPFPNIDPKDPKAGVKIVWNQFLAYWYGGSSYNRTLVAMLSRRGLDRGIVADGWFQFYDGVPPKYRQPNPNRLQSQFLGVTKSPADLQGTSSLTWRFRDPQKRDSVWAYVPALRRVRAVSPANRSDGYLGSDISGDDGFFFDGKPEDFEFKLVGKRDALRIVDPNAVSGPIPITPVPGGGWNIVTDLNPPTAGFWLPGWKGVPWAPTDSALAKRPMWIVEAVPRDKYYLYGRIELWIDAETWDGAWNRKFSWNGELVHNYQMQARVNHMAGDPKDPEWLPASTIIWACAENIKLERATLGGLRSDPQAPTYRRVPLDPSLFDPMTLTRYGK
;
A
#
# COMPACT_ATOMS: atom_id res chain seq x y z
N MET A 1 19.30 -66.44 -0.34
CA MET A 1 18.46 -66.63 0.86
C MET A 1 17.09 -66.02 0.60
N THR A 2 16.05 -66.58 1.24
CA THR A 2 14.64 -66.10 1.34
C THR A 2 13.82 -65.90 0.06
N TRP A 3 12.51 -66.20 0.17
CA TRP A 3 11.57 -66.44 -0.93
C TRP A 3 10.32 -65.52 -0.84
N ARG A 4 9.86 -65.03 -2.00
CA ARG A 4 8.49 -65.20 -2.58
C ARG A 4 7.27 -65.31 -1.62
N TRP A 5 6.31 -64.37 -1.71
CA TRP A 5 4.91 -64.59 -2.20
C TRP A 5 3.92 -63.43 -1.92
N VAL A 6 2.79 -63.46 -2.65
CA VAL A 6 1.66 -62.52 -2.66
C VAL A 6 0.43 -63.17 -2.01
N ILE A 7 -0.38 -62.43 -1.23
CA ILE A 7 -1.82 -62.67 -0.98
C ILE A 7 -2.54 -61.31 -0.83
N GLY A 8 -3.81 -61.21 -1.25
CA GLY A 8 -4.70 -60.10 -0.89
C GLY A 8 -6.18 -60.51 -0.80
N SER A 9 -6.98 -59.74 -0.06
CA SER A 9 -8.47 -59.65 -0.07
C SER A 9 -8.87 -58.57 0.96
N THR A 10 -9.66 -57.52 0.69
CA THR A 10 -11.12 -57.37 0.42
C THR A 10 -12.09 -57.82 1.54
N VAL A 11 -12.93 -56.85 2.02
CA VAL A 11 -14.27 -56.90 2.67
C VAL A 11 -14.34 -55.75 3.70
N ARG A 12 -15.04 -54.62 3.47
CA ARG A 12 -16.50 -54.30 3.53
C ARG A 12 -17.14 -54.24 4.93
N SER A 13 -17.63 -53.04 5.26
CA SER A 13 -18.90 -52.74 5.98
C SER A 13 -19.10 -53.13 7.45
N ALA A 14 -19.29 -52.11 8.31
CA ALA A 14 -20.48 -52.02 9.18
C ALA A 14 -20.70 -50.59 9.69
N SER A 15 -21.92 -50.07 9.55
CA SER A 15 -22.41 -48.89 10.27
C SER A 15 -22.91 -49.28 11.65
N CYS A 16 -22.85 -48.38 12.64
CA CYS A 16 -23.71 -48.49 13.81
C CYS A 16 -24.20 -47.11 14.28
N MET A 17 -25.49 -46.84 14.12
CA MET A 17 -26.19 -45.79 14.85
C MET A 17 -26.54 -46.31 16.24
N VAL A 18 -26.37 -45.49 17.28
CA VAL A 18 -27.13 -45.66 18.53
C VAL A 18 -27.75 -44.31 18.88
N ARG A 19 -29.08 -44.31 19.05
CA ARG A 19 -29.90 -43.16 19.43
C ARG A 19 -30.89 -43.64 20.49
N ALA A 20 -30.68 -43.26 21.74
CA ALA A 20 -31.57 -43.48 22.88
C ALA A 20 -31.17 -42.45 23.96
N CYS A 21 -31.96 -41.46 24.33
CA CYS A 21 -33.23 -41.46 25.09
C CYS A 21 -33.00 -40.96 26.54
N ILE A 22 -33.47 -39.73 26.74
CA ILE A 22 -33.74 -38.99 28.00
C ILE A 22 -34.83 -39.78 28.79
N PRO A 23 -34.83 -39.85 30.14
CA PRO A 23 -35.53 -38.80 30.92
C PRO A 23 -35.11 -38.44 32.37
N THR A 24 -35.59 -37.23 32.74
CA THR A 24 -36.10 -36.74 34.04
C THR A 24 -35.19 -36.21 35.17
N ASN A 25 -35.32 -34.88 35.34
CA ASN A 25 -35.63 -34.13 36.57
C ASN A 25 -34.76 -34.23 37.84
N VAL A 26 -34.04 -33.13 38.13
CA VAL A 26 -34.12 -32.42 39.42
C VAL A 26 -34.19 -30.91 39.16
N CYS A 27 -35.17 -30.21 39.75
CA CYS A 27 -35.21 -28.74 39.77
C CYS A 27 -34.36 -28.21 40.92
N LEU A 28 -33.59 -27.14 40.67
CA LEU A 28 -33.21 -26.20 41.73
C LEU A 28 -33.03 -24.80 41.13
N SER A 29 -33.71 -23.83 41.74
CA SER A 29 -33.77 -22.43 41.36
C SER A 29 -32.51 -21.67 41.78
N SER A 30 -32.01 -20.75 40.95
CA SER A 30 -31.80 -19.32 41.29
C SER A 30 -31.01 -18.54 40.23
N ALA A 31 -31.28 -17.23 40.19
CA ALA A 31 -30.43 -16.13 39.69
C ALA A 31 -29.93 -16.18 38.23
N LEU A 32 -30.57 -15.35 37.41
CA LEU A 32 -30.09 -14.91 36.10
C LEU A 32 -28.83 -14.03 36.26
N VAL A 33 -27.67 -14.45 35.74
CA VAL A 33 -26.51 -13.56 35.54
C VAL A 33 -25.98 -13.72 34.12
N LEU A 34 -26.40 -12.80 33.24
CA LEU A 34 -25.83 -12.66 31.90
C LEU A 34 -24.51 -11.89 31.98
N HIS A 35 -23.38 -12.60 31.99
CA HIS A 35 -22.09 -11.97 31.66
C HIS A 35 -22.01 -11.70 30.15
N LYS A 36 -22.52 -10.52 29.76
CA LYS A 36 -22.07 -9.83 28.55
C LYS A 36 -20.75 -9.14 28.87
N GLU A 37 -19.63 -9.77 28.56
CA GLU A 37 -18.37 -9.02 28.39
C GLU A 37 -18.43 -8.24 27.08
N ALA A 38 -19.06 -7.08 27.14
CA ALA A 38 -18.90 -6.06 26.12
C ALA A 38 -17.54 -5.39 26.33
N ILE A 39 -16.61 -5.58 25.38
CA ILE A 39 -15.37 -4.81 25.33
C ILE A 39 -15.73 -3.37 24.96
N VAL A 40 -16.01 -2.56 25.99
CA VAL A 40 -16.18 -1.12 25.86
C VAL A 40 -14.79 -0.51 25.72
N PHE A 41 -14.40 -0.19 24.48
CA PHE A 41 -13.34 0.79 24.25
C PHE A 41 -13.83 2.14 24.77
N ARG A 42 -13.40 2.48 25.98
CA ARG A 42 -13.70 3.78 26.59
C ARG A 42 -12.78 4.83 25.97
N ASP A 43 -13.41 5.90 25.50
CA ASP A 43 -12.86 7.23 25.23
C ASP A 43 -11.89 7.38 24.04
N GLY A 44 -12.46 7.84 22.91
CA GLY A 44 -11.73 8.53 21.84
C GLY A 44 -11.28 9.93 22.24
N SER A 45 -10.59 10.07 23.38
CA SER A 45 -10.24 11.35 24.01
C SER A 45 -9.10 12.10 23.32
N TRP A 46 -8.35 11.48 22.40
CA TRP A 46 -7.22 12.11 21.71
C TRP A 46 -7.61 13.22 20.71
N GLN A 47 -8.83 13.21 20.15
CA GLN A 47 -9.28 14.26 19.23
C GLN A 47 -9.73 15.55 19.93
N ALA A 48 -10.09 15.48 21.23
CA ALA A 48 -10.58 16.65 21.96
C ALA A 48 -9.47 17.64 22.36
N GLN A 49 -8.23 17.16 22.51
CA GLN A 49 -7.13 17.94 23.08
C GLN A 49 -6.64 19.03 22.12
N TYR A 50 -6.47 18.72 20.83
CA TYR A 50 -6.09 19.69 19.79
C TYR A 50 -7.14 20.79 19.55
N ALA A 51 -8.44 20.48 19.73
CA ALA A 51 -9.51 21.46 19.57
C ALA A 51 -9.62 22.47 20.74
N GLN A 52 -9.04 22.16 21.90
CA GLN A 52 -9.02 23.05 23.07
C GLN A 52 -7.78 23.96 23.08
N GLU A 53 -6.60 23.49 22.67
CA GLU A 53 -5.38 24.32 22.65
C GLU A 53 -5.46 25.45 21.61
N ALA A 54 -6.21 25.29 20.53
CA ALA A 54 -6.52 26.36 19.58
C ALA A 54 -7.44 27.47 20.16
N LYS A 55 -8.09 27.24 21.31
CA LYS A 55 -8.98 28.20 21.98
C LYS A 55 -8.39 28.80 23.27
N SER A 56 -7.26 28.30 23.77
CA SER A 56 -6.64 28.79 25.02
C SER A 56 -5.60 29.90 24.81
N LYS A 57 -5.10 30.12 23.59
CA LYS A 57 -4.11 31.17 23.26
C LYS A 57 -4.72 32.52 22.85
N GLY A 58 -5.74 32.99 23.58
CA GLY A 58 -6.43 34.24 23.26
C GLY A 58 -7.19 34.86 24.43
N LYS A 59 -6.46 35.26 25.49
CA LYS A 59 -6.94 36.16 26.57
C LYS A 59 -5.78 36.65 27.45
N GLY A 60 -5.78 37.94 27.79
CA GLY A 60 -4.69 38.66 28.48
C GLY A 60 -3.80 39.41 27.47
N ASP A 61 -3.61 40.73 27.52
CA ASP A 61 -4.05 41.74 28.51
C ASP A 61 -4.72 42.95 27.83
N ASP A 62 -5.70 43.54 28.53
CA ASP A 62 -6.10 44.95 28.36
C ASP A 62 -5.35 45.76 29.42
N ASP A 63 -4.53 46.76 29.03
CA ASP A 63 -4.28 47.90 29.92
C ASP A 63 -3.97 49.22 29.19
N MET A 64 -4.52 50.29 29.76
CA MET A 64 -4.30 51.73 29.55
C MET A 64 -3.97 52.31 28.16
N HIS A 65 -5.00 52.95 27.60
CA HIS A 65 -5.03 54.39 27.26
C HIS A 65 -3.71 55.18 27.24
N HIS A 66 -3.36 55.79 26.10
CA HIS A 66 -3.37 57.27 25.92
C HIS A 66 -2.98 57.71 24.49
N ARG A 67 -3.41 58.92 24.11
CA ARG A 67 -3.02 59.72 22.91
C ARG A 67 -3.66 59.38 21.56
N VAL A 68 -4.92 59.79 21.41
CA VAL A 68 -5.42 60.42 20.17
C VAL A 68 -4.88 61.85 20.09
N VAL A 69 -4.49 62.34 18.90
CA VAL A 69 -4.58 63.76 18.43
C VAL A 69 -3.91 63.92 17.03
N TRP A 70 -4.74 64.22 15.99
CA TRP A 70 -4.49 65.04 14.76
C TRP A 70 -3.25 64.73 13.84
N ILE A 71 -3.13 64.95 12.51
CA ILE A 71 -3.80 65.66 11.38
C ILE A 71 -3.67 64.71 10.14
N GLY A 72 -4.44 64.69 9.03
CA GLY A 72 -5.54 65.51 8.47
C GLY A 72 -6.08 64.95 7.13
N LEU A 73 -6.00 65.69 6.01
CA LEU A 73 -6.56 65.34 4.68
C LEU A 73 -5.60 65.65 3.50
N GLY A 74 -5.73 64.88 2.40
CA GLY A 74 -5.03 65.06 1.11
C GLY A 74 -3.94 63.98 0.89
N VAL A 75 -3.85 63.27 -0.25
CA VAL A 75 -4.35 63.52 -1.61
C VAL A 75 -4.89 62.23 -2.24
N ALA A 76 -6.10 62.29 -2.81
CA ALA A 76 -6.55 61.30 -3.79
C ALA A 76 -6.20 61.79 -5.19
N TRP A 77 -5.22 61.17 -5.87
CA TRP A 77 -5.03 61.14 -7.33
C TRP A 77 -3.81 60.27 -7.68
N LEU A 78 -4.00 58.96 -7.87
CA LEU A 78 -3.09 58.08 -8.64
C LEU A 78 -3.77 56.73 -8.93
N VAL A 79 -4.90 56.78 -9.66
CA VAL A 79 -5.48 55.60 -10.30
C VAL A 79 -4.79 55.38 -11.65
N ALA A 80 -3.66 54.69 -11.66
CA ALA A 80 -3.11 53.95 -12.80
C ALA A 80 -1.88 53.16 -12.37
N LEU A 81 -1.75 51.93 -12.90
CA LEU A 81 -0.52 51.13 -12.92
C LEU A 81 0.12 50.82 -11.55
N TYR A 82 -0.34 49.74 -10.89
CA TYR A 82 0.54 48.65 -10.41
C TYR A 82 -0.29 47.40 -10.10
N GLY A 83 0.10 46.25 -10.67
CA GLY A 83 -0.33 44.93 -10.22
C GLY A 83 -1.80 44.56 -10.44
N THR A 84 -2.18 44.21 -11.67
CA THR A 84 -3.20 43.16 -11.84
C THR A 84 -2.74 41.91 -11.08
N PRO A 85 -3.62 41.17 -10.37
CA PRO A 85 -3.25 39.86 -9.85
C PRO A 85 -2.76 39.01 -11.02
N THR A 86 -1.58 38.42 -10.88
CA THR A 86 -0.94 37.66 -11.95
C THR A 86 -1.87 36.54 -12.41
N ARG A 87 -2.04 36.42 -13.73
CA ARG A 87 -2.89 35.41 -14.39
C ARG A 87 -2.59 33.95 -13.97
N SER A 88 -1.48 33.67 -13.29
CA SER A 88 -1.12 32.33 -12.83
C SER A 88 -1.93 31.83 -11.63
N ALA A 89 -2.38 32.69 -10.71
CA ALA A 89 -3.13 32.26 -9.52
C ALA A 89 -4.60 31.90 -9.81
N LEU A 90 -5.12 32.32 -10.98
CA LEU A 90 -6.45 31.94 -11.49
C LEU A 90 -6.37 30.90 -12.62
N ALA A 91 -5.18 30.53 -13.07
CA ALA A 91 -4.97 29.52 -14.11
C ALA A 91 -4.86 28.07 -13.59
N GLU A 92 -4.84 27.87 -12.26
CA GLU A 92 -5.06 26.55 -11.63
C GLU A 92 -6.55 26.14 -11.63
N GLN A 93 -7.44 26.96 -12.21
CA GLN A 93 -8.87 26.66 -12.31
C GLN A 93 -9.22 26.04 -13.67
N ALA A 94 -9.90 24.89 -13.63
CA ALA A 94 -10.59 24.22 -14.74
C ALA A 94 -9.74 23.48 -15.80
N GLU A 95 -8.74 22.68 -15.39
CA GLU A 95 -8.34 21.53 -16.22
C GLU A 95 -9.50 20.51 -16.27
N GLU A 96 -9.94 20.16 -17.48
CA GLU A 96 -11.00 19.15 -17.70
C GLU A 96 -10.40 17.74 -17.73
N VAL A 97 -10.77 16.90 -16.76
CA VAL A 97 -10.28 15.53 -16.65
C VAL A 97 -11.05 14.57 -17.56
N ALA A 98 -12.36 14.80 -17.69
CA ALA A 98 -13.29 14.15 -18.62
C ALA A 98 -14.43 15.14 -18.97
N PRO A 99 -15.19 14.94 -20.06
CA PRO A 99 -16.29 15.82 -20.42
C PRO A 99 -17.25 16.10 -19.25
N GLY A 100 -17.31 17.35 -18.80
CA GLY A 100 -18.16 17.77 -17.67
C GLY A 100 -17.58 17.49 -16.27
N LEU A 101 -16.31 17.10 -16.15
CA LEU A 101 -15.63 16.78 -14.89
C LEU A 101 -14.24 17.45 -14.85
N ARG A 102 -13.95 18.22 -13.80
CA ARG A 102 -12.79 19.14 -13.75
C ARG A 102 -12.00 19.03 -12.45
N VAL A 103 -10.76 19.51 -12.47
CA VAL A 103 -9.98 19.76 -11.26
C VAL A 103 -10.73 20.77 -10.38
N GLY A 104 -10.90 20.41 -9.10
CA GLY A 104 -11.68 21.17 -8.11
C GLY A 104 -13.01 20.52 -7.75
N ASP A 105 -13.63 19.78 -8.68
CA ASP A 105 -14.91 19.09 -8.48
C ASP A 105 -14.80 17.95 -7.45
N TYR A 106 -15.93 17.45 -6.98
CA TYR A 106 -16.01 16.16 -6.29
C TYR A 106 -16.59 15.12 -7.23
N LEU A 107 -15.98 13.93 -7.27
CA LEU A 107 -16.63 12.74 -7.81
C LEU A 107 -17.49 12.11 -6.71
N ASP A 108 -18.79 12.02 -6.94
CA ASP A 108 -19.77 11.38 -6.05
C ASP A 108 -20.97 10.82 -6.84
N GLN A 109 -22.00 10.36 -6.14
CA GLN A 109 -23.19 9.74 -6.73
C GLN A 109 -23.87 10.59 -7.82
N SER A 110 -23.80 11.91 -7.72
CA SER A 110 -24.48 12.80 -8.68
C SER A 110 -23.84 12.79 -10.08
N ASN A 111 -22.52 12.56 -10.15
CA ASN A 111 -21.73 12.70 -11.38
C ASN A 111 -20.81 11.50 -11.69
N ALA A 112 -20.86 10.42 -10.90
CA ALA A 112 -20.06 9.20 -11.06
C ALA A 112 -19.98 8.71 -12.52
N HIS A 113 -21.11 8.73 -13.23
CA HIS A 113 -21.23 8.31 -14.63
C HIS A 113 -20.26 9.01 -15.61
N LEU A 114 -19.78 10.22 -15.29
CA LEU A 114 -18.78 10.95 -16.10
C LEU A 114 -17.37 10.33 -16.02
N ALA A 115 -17.08 9.54 -14.98
CA ALA A 115 -15.80 8.87 -14.77
C ALA A 115 -15.75 7.42 -15.28
N LYS A 116 -16.76 6.97 -16.04
CA LYS A 116 -16.98 5.57 -16.41
C LYS A 116 -15.74 4.85 -16.98
N ASP A 117 -15.00 5.49 -17.87
CA ASP A 117 -13.84 4.89 -18.55
C ASP A 117 -12.51 5.19 -17.84
N LEU A 118 -12.54 6.04 -16.81
CA LEU A 118 -11.38 6.48 -16.01
C LEU A 118 -11.13 5.65 -14.75
N LEU A 119 -12.07 4.81 -14.31
CA LEU A 119 -11.95 3.97 -13.11
C LEU A 119 -12.20 2.49 -13.45
N PRO A 120 -11.69 1.54 -12.65
CA PRO A 120 -12.15 0.16 -12.72
C PRO A 120 -13.67 0.12 -12.43
N PRO A 121 -14.48 -0.66 -13.18
CA PRO A 121 -15.94 -0.67 -13.03
C PRO A 121 -16.44 -0.96 -11.61
N GLU A 122 -15.74 -1.82 -10.87
CA GLU A 122 -16.03 -2.11 -9.47
C GLU A 122 -15.80 -0.90 -8.54
N ILE A 123 -14.84 -0.04 -8.86
CA ILE A 123 -14.54 1.18 -8.07
C ILE A 123 -15.52 2.30 -8.42
N LEU A 124 -15.85 2.46 -9.71
CA LEU A 124 -16.90 3.35 -10.18
C LEU A 124 -18.22 3.10 -9.44
N LYS A 125 -18.56 1.82 -9.25
CA LYS A 125 -19.78 1.38 -8.54
C LYS A 125 -19.88 1.89 -7.10
N HIS A 126 -18.77 2.16 -6.41
CA HIS A 126 -18.83 2.81 -5.09
C HIS A 126 -19.28 4.27 -5.20
N TYR A 127 -18.77 5.03 -6.17
CA TYR A 127 -19.24 6.40 -6.42
C TYR A 127 -20.72 6.42 -6.82
N GLU A 128 -21.14 5.55 -7.75
CA GLU A 128 -22.55 5.43 -8.18
C GLU A 128 -23.52 5.15 -7.02
N LYS A 129 -23.08 4.42 -6.00
CA LYS A 129 -23.86 4.15 -4.78
C LYS A 129 -23.76 5.23 -3.69
N GLY A 130 -22.89 6.22 -3.85
CA GLY A 130 -22.52 7.16 -2.78
C GLY A 130 -21.69 6.51 -1.66
N GLU A 131 -21.09 5.34 -1.92
CA GLU A 131 -20.20 4.65 -0.99
C GLU A 131 -18.81 5.29 -0.91
N TYR A 132 -18.34 5.89 -2.02
CA TYR A 132 -17.11 6.70 -2.11
C TYR A 132 -17.47 8.15 -2.52
N ARG A 133 -16.64 9.12 -2.10
CA ARG A 133 -16.73 10.54 -2.49
C ARG A 133 -15.38 11.20 -2.31
N ASN A 134 -14.81 11.76 -3.39
CA ASN A 134 -13.44 12.30 -3.38
C ASN A 134 -13.34 13.58 -4.20
N ARG A 135 -12.51 14.54 -3.75
CA ARG A 135 -12.19 15.72 -4.54
C ARG A 135 -11.24 15.36 -5.69
N ILE A 136 -11.40 15.99 -6.84
CA ILE A 136 -10.48 15.88 -7.98
C ILE A 136 -9.44 16.99 -7.86
N VAL A 137 -8.16 16.61 -7.93
CA VAL A 137 -7.00 17.51 -7.81
C VAL A 137 -6.07 17.34 -9.01
N ALA A 138 -5.28 18.37 -9.30
CA ALA A 138 -4.23 18.28 -10.31
C ALA A 138 -3.09 17.38 -9.82
N TYR A 139 -2.54 16.56 -10.73
CA TYR A 139 -1.26 15.88 -10.54
C TYR A 139 -0.55 15.77 -11.90
N PRO A 140 -0.04 16.90 -12.43
CA PRO A 140 0.42 17.00 -13.81
C PRO A 140 1.61 16.07 -14.10
N VAL A 141 1.76 15.67 -15.35
CA VAL A 141 2.92 14.89 -15.81
C VAL A 141 4.17 15.77 -15.92
N GLY A 142 5.35 15.17 -15.82
CA GLY A 142 6.64 15.86 -15.80
C GLY A 142 7.07 16.31 -14.40
N THR A 143 6.32 15.95 -13.36
CA THR A 143 6.63 16.31 -11.97
C THR A 143 7.36 15.22 -11.19
N ALA A 144 7.53 14.01 -11.73
CA ALA A 144 8.24 12.94 -11.03
C ALA A 144 9.68 13.34 -10.67
N LYS A 145 10.09 13.05 -9.43
CA LYS A 145 11.41 13.42 -8.89
C LYS A 145 12.20 12.19 -8.44
N TRP A 146 13.48 12.16 -8.82
CA TRP A 146 14.44 11.10 -8.53
C TRP A 146 15.82 11.74 -8.35
N GLU A 147 16.73 11.11 -7.60
CA GLU A 147 18.12 11.55 -7.55
C GLU A 147 18.78 11.47 -8.93
N ARG A 148 19.70 12.41 -9.20
CA ARG A 148 20.47 12.47 -10.45
C ARG A 148 21.12 11.12 -10.82
N SER A 149 21.72 10.43 -9.85
CA SER A 149 22.37 9.14 -10.10
C SER A 149 21.40 8.04 -10.54
N PHE A 150 20.13 8.11 -10.12
CA PHE A 150 19.09 7.17 -10.54
C PHE A 150 18.61 7.47 -11.97
N LEU A 151 18.54 8.76 -12.33
CA LEU A 151 18.24 9.19 -13.70
C LEU A 151 19.36 8.81 -14.68
N GLU A 152 20.62 9.05 -14.33
CA GLU A 152 21.80 8.65 -15.15
C GLU A 152 21.86 7.12 -15.34
N ALA A 153 21.55 6.33 -14.30
CA ALA A 153 21.42 4.88 -14.42
C ALA A 153 20.24 4.47 -15.32
N THR A 154 19.10 5.16 -15.20
CA THR A 154 17.90 4.92 -16.02
C THR A 154 18.18 5.17 -17.51
N GLU A 155 18.84 6.27 -17.84
CA GLU A 155 19.23 6.61 -19.23
C GLU A 155 20.14 5.54 -19.84
N LYS A 156 21.14 5.07 -19.08
CA LYS A 156 22.01 3.96 -19.50
C LYS A 156 21.18 2.67 -19.75
N ASN A 157 20.33 2.29 -18.79
CA ASN A 157 19.55 1.05 -18.85
C ASN A 157 18.68 0.95 -20.11
N ALA A 158 18.14 2.07 -20.60
CA ALA A 158 17.31 2.16 -21.80
C ALA A 158 17.95 1.49 -23.03
N THR A 159 19.28 1.49 -23.12
CA THR A 159 20.02 0.82 -24.19
C THR A 159 20.63 -0.51 -23.75
N THR A 160 21.08 -0.66 -22.50
CA THR A 160 21.88 -1.82 -22.08
C THR A 160 21.09 -3.03 -21.56
N LEU A 161 19.87 -2.85 -21.05
CA LEU A 161 19.08 -3.93 -20.43
C LEU A 161 17.94 -4.43 -21.32
N ASP A 162 17.62 -5.71 -21.18
CA ASP A 162 16.40 -6.36 -21.68
C ASP A 162 15.90 -7.39 -20.65
N VAL A 163 14.89 -8.19 -21.00
CA VAL A 163 14.54 -9.41 -20.26
C VAL A 163 14.76 -10.66 -21.12
N ASP A 164 15.05 -11.80 -20.47
CA ASP A 164 15.10 -13.11 -21.13
C ASP A 164 13.69 -13.62 -21.54
N GLU A 165 13.57 -14.90 -21.93
CA GLU A 165 12.28 -15.52 -22.27
C GLU A 165 11.36 -15.74 -21.06
N ARG A 166 11.94 -15.92 -19.86
CA ARG A 166 11.19 -16.14 -18.62
C ARG A 166 10.74 -14.83 -17.99
N GLY A 167 11.42 -13.73 -18.30
CA GLY A 167 11.17 -12.39 -17.76
C GLY A 167 12.29 -11.88 -16.86
N THR A 168 13.41 -12.57 -16.69
CA THR A 168 14.55 -12.12 -15.86
C THR A 168 15.24 -10.93 -16.54
N ILE A 169 15.55 -9.85 -15.81
CA ILE A 169 16.36 -8.75 -16.36
C ILE A 169 17.79 -9.23 -16.67
N ILE A 170 18.26 -8.95 -17.89
CA ILE A 170 19.58 -9.30 -18.41
C ILE A 170 20.26 -8.11 -19.09
N GLU A 171 21.59 -8.13 -19.16
CA GLU A 171 22.33 -7.25 -20.06
C GLU A 171 22.26 -7.77 -21.50
N LYS A 172 21.93 -6.92 -22.47
CA LYS A 172 21.86 -7.31 -23.89
C LYS A 172 23.18 -7.86 -24.43
N ALA A 173 24.31 -7.33 -23.96
CA ALA A 173 25.64 -7.69 -24.45
C ALA A 173 26.11 -9.07 -23.99
N THR A 174 25.65 -9.54 -22.82
CA THR A 174 26.15 -10.78 -22.20
C THR A 174 25.09 -11.88 -22.09
N GLY A 175 23.80 -11.52 -22.18
CA GLY A 175 22.68 -12.43 -21.90
C GLY A 175 22.57 -12.82 -20.42
N LYS A 176 23.34 -12.19 -19.52
CA LYS A 176 23.42 -12.54 -18.10
C LYS A 176 22.69 -11.51 -17.24
N GLN A 177 22.23 -11.98 -16.09
CA GLN A 177 21.67 -11.12 -15.05
C GLN A 177 22.77 -10.24 -14.44
N PRO A 178 22.63 -8.89 -14.44
CA PRO A 178 23.47 -8.00 -13.64
C PRO A 178 23.57 -8.44 -12.16
N ASP A 179 24.66 -8.12 -11.47
CA ASP A 179 24.76 -8.42 -10.03
C ASP A 179 23.76 -7.62 -9.20
N PHE A 180 23.51 -6.37 -9.58
CA PHE A 180 22.50 -5.48 -9.00
C PHE A 180 21.81 -4.66 -10.09
N TYR A 181 20.55 -4.32 -9.88
CA TYR A 181 19.80 -3.36 -10.70
C TYR A 181 19.77 -1.98 -10.02
N TYR A 182 19.89 -0.90 -10.79
CA TYR A 182 19.75 0.48 -10.32
C TYR A 182 19.25 1.38 -11.45
N GLY A 183 18.45 2.40 -11.12
CA GLY A 183 17.62 3.11 -12.09
C GLY A 183 16.35 2.33 -12.48
N ILE A 184 15.49 2.95 -13.27
CA ILE A 184 14.41 2.25 -13.98
C ILE A 184 15.06 1.41 -15.10
N PRO A 185 14.75 0.11 -15.22
CA PRO A 185 15.42 -0.76 -16.20
C PRO A 185 14.92 -0.53 -17.64
N PHE A 186 13.64 -0.18 -17.82
CA PHE A 186 13.01 -0.07 -19.15
C PHE A 186 12.21 1.23 -19.31
N PRO A 187 12.84 2.43 -19.23
CA PRO A 187 12.11 3.70 -19.29
C PRO A 187 11.37 3.91 -20.62
N ASN A 188 11.88 3.34 -21.71
CA ASN A 188 11.28 3.40 -23.04
C ASN A 188 10.52 2.10 -23.30
N ILE A 189 9.18 2.16 -23.29
CA ILE A 189 8.31 1.02 -23.60
C ILE A 189 7.78 1.15 -25.03
N ASP A 190 8.11 0.19 -25.90
CA ASP A 190 7.40 -0.02 -27.16
C ASP A 190 6.13 -0.86 -26.90
N PRO A 191 4.91 -0.34 -27.16
CA PRO A 191 3.69 -1.11 -26.97
C PRO A 191 3.56 -2.37 -27.84
N LYS A 192 4.41 -2.52 -28.88
CA LYS A 192 4.44 -3.69 -29.77
C LYS A 192 5.40 -4.79 -29.30
N ASP A 193 6.26 -4.51 -28.33
CA ASP A 193 7.16 -5.52 -27.77
C ASP A 193 6.33 -6.56 -26.98
N PRO A 194 6.39 -7.87 -27.31
CA PRO A 194 5.70 -8.89 -26.53
C PRO A 194 6.16 -8.94 -25.07
N LYS A 195 7.36 -8.43 -24.75
CA LYS A 195 7.92 -8.32 -23.39
C LYS A 195 7.54 -7.02 -22.68
N ALA A 196 6.79 -6.11 -23.31
CA ALA A 196 6.43 -4.81 -22.72
C ALA A 196 5.74 -4.94 -21.35
N GLY A 197 4.85 -5.92 -21.18
CA GLY A 197 4.14 -6.16 -19.91
C GLY A 197 5.08 -6.42 -18.73
N VAL A 198 6.02 -7.36 -18.88
CA VAL A 198 7.00 -7.67 -17.82
C VAL A 198 8.00 -6.54 -17.60
N LYS A 199 8.35 -5.78 -18.65
CA LYS A 199 9.20 -4.58 -18.54
C LYS A 199 8.55 -3.49 -17.68
N ILE A 200 7.27 -3.21 -17.88
CA ILE A 200 6.50 -2.24 -17.06
C ILE A 200 6.45 -2.70 -15.58
N VAL A 201 6.24 -4.00 -15.33
CA VAL A 201 6.20 -4.55 -13.96
C VAL A 201 7.57 -4.42 -13.29
N TRP A 202 8.67 -4.72 -13.97
CA TRP A 202 10.01 -4.47 -13.42
C TRP A 202 10.26 -2.99 -13.10
N ASN A 203 9.80 -2.07 -13.94
CA ASN A 203 9.88 -0.65 -13.64
C ASN A 203 9.16 -0.31 -12.33
N GLN A 204 7.96 -0.88 -12.10
CA GLN A 204 7.19 -0.69 -10.86
C GLN A 204 7.93 -1.22 -9.62
N PHE A 205 8.57 -2.39 -9.71
CA PHE A 205 9.41 -2.90 -8.62
C PHE A 205 10.58 -1.96 -8.32
N LEU A 206 11.33 -1.53 -9.34
CA LEU A 206 12.54 -0.72 -9.19
C LEU A 206 12.24 0.72 -8.73
N ALA A 207 11.18 1.32 -9.25
CA ALA A 207 10.64 2.61 -8.79
C ALA A 207 10.27 2.58 -7.29
N TYR A 208 9.77 1.44 -6.80
CA TYR A 208 9.42 1.28 -5.40
C TYR A 208 10.64 0.99 -4.49
N TRP A 209 11.52 0.06 -4.88
CA TRP A 209 12.70 -0.30 -4.07
C TRP A 209 13.75 0.80 -3.97
N TYR A 210 13.74 1.76 -4.89
CA TYR A 210 14.47 3.03 -4.80
C TYR A 210 14.25 3.78 -3.47
N GLY A 211 13.09 3.60 -2.83
CA GLY A 211 12.81 4.09 -1.48
C GLY A 211 13.68 3.44 -0.38
N GLY A 212 14.47 2.43 -0.70
CA GLY A 212 15.38 1.73 0.20
C GLY A 212 14.69 0.86 1.25
N SER A 213 15.50 0.28 2.12
CA SER A 213 15.04 -0.51 3.27
C SER A 213 14.08 0.30 4.16
N SER A 214 13.14 -0.39 4.81
CA SER A 214 12.13 0.26 5.64
C SER A 214 11.85 -0.47 6.94
N TYR A 215 11.45 0.28 7.95
CA TYR A 215 10.86 -0.21 9.18
C TYR A 215 9.54 0.54 9.39
N ASN A 216 8.44 -0.20 9.47
CA ASN A 216 7.10 0.37 9.56
C ASN A 216 6.35 -0.33 10.70
N ARG A 217 5.66 0.43 11.56
CA ARG A 217 4.62 -0.10 12.44
C ARG A 217 3.27 0.29 11.86
N THR A 218 2.45 -0.71 11.59
CA THR A 218 1.19 -0.51 10.84
C THR A 218 0.03 -1.20 11.53
N LEU A 219 -1.15 -0.61 11.37
CA LEU A 219 -2.44 -1.23 11.59
C LEU A 219 -2.92 -1.85 10.27
N VAL A 220 -3.14 -3.16 10.30
CA VAL A 220 -3.91 -3.88 9.29
C VAL A 220 -5.36 -3.96 9.81
N ALA A 221 -6.28 -3.24 9.16
CA ALA A 221 -7.67 -3.10 9.59
C ALA A 221 -8.60 -3.91 8.68
N MET A 222 -9.12 -5.03 9.19
CA MET A 222 -10.11 -5.88 8.53
C MET A 222 -11.51 -5.35 8.82
N LEU A 223 -12.27 -5.05 7.76
CA LEU A 223 -13.49 -4.26 7.78
C LEU A 223 -14.62 -5.01 7.04
N SER A 224 -15.78 -5.15 7.67
CA SER A 224 -17.02 -5.46 6.97
C SER A 224 -17.86 -4.20 6.76
N ARG A 225 -19.00 -4.28 6.06
CA ARG A 225 -19.98 -3.18 6.00
C ARG A 225 -20.44 -2.65 7.37
N ARG A 226 -20.20 -3.38 8.47
CA ARG A 226 -20.55 -2.98 9.85
C ARG A 226 -19.47 -2.13 10.53
N GLY A 227 -18.29 -1.99 9.94
CA GLY A 227 -17.14 -1.30 10.52
C GLY A 227 -15.94 -2.23 10.71
N LEU A 228 -15.09 -1.92 11.69
CA LEU A 228 -13.89 -2.70 12.02
C LEU A 228 -14.29 -4.03 12.66
N ASP A 229 -14.06 -5.13 11.93
CA ASP A 229 -14.21 -6.50 12.45
C ASP A 229 -12.97 -6.90 13.27
N ARG A 230 -11.76 -6.54 12.81
CA ARG A 230 -10.49 -6.82 13.50
C ARG A 230 -9.38 -5.85 13.10
N GLY A 231 -8.62 -5.34 14.08
CA GLY A 231 -7.34 -4.67 13.84
C GLY A 231 -6.17 -5.58 14.23
N ILE A 232 -5.08 -5.55 13.48
CA ILE A 232 -3.80 -6.20 13.80
C ILE A 232 -2.71 -5.13 13.73
N VAL A 233 -1.99 -4.88 14.82
CA VAL A 233 -0.78 -4.02 14.78
C VAL A 233 0.43 -4.89 14.53
N ALA A 234 1.23 -4.57 13.52
CA ALA A 234 2.44 -5.31 13.17
C ALA A 234 3.63 -4.38 12.90
N ASP A 235 4.80 -4.79 13.40
CA ASP A 235 6.11 -4.27 13.00
C ASP A 235 6.56 -4.99 11.72
N GLY A 236 7.03 -4.25 10.71
CA GLY A 236 7.46 -4.78 9.42
C GLY A 236 8.79 -4.19 8.97
N TRP A 237 9.79 -5.05 8.81
CA TRP A 237 11.12 -4.71 8.29
C TRP A 237 11.28 -5.25 6.87
N PHE A 238 11.58 -4.38 5.92
CA PHE A 238 11.82 -4.75 4.52
C PHE A 238 13.24 -4.35 4.13
N GLN A 239 14.04 -5.31 3.67
CA GLN A 239 15.34 -5.09 3.05
C GLN A 239 15.19 -5.30 1.54
N PHE A 240 15.64 -4.33 0.75
CA PHE A 240 15.78 -4.45 -0.70
C PHE A 240 17.26 -4.41 -1.07
N TYR A 241 17.68 -5.14 -2.10
CA TYR A 241 19.07 -5.14 -2.57
C TYR A 241 19.24 -4.42 -3.91
N ASP A 242 18.18 -4.43 -4.72
CA ASP A 242 18.07 -3.80 -6.02
C ASP A 242 17.30 -2.49 -5.94
N GLY A 243 17.51 -1.57 -6.88
CA GLY A 243 16.87 -0.25 -6.93
C GLY A 243 17.39 0.74 -5.88
N VAL A 244 17.86 0.26 -4.74
CA VAL A 244 18.42 1.05 -3.64
C VAL A 244 19.67 1.85 -4.10
N PRO A 245 19.75 3.17 -3.75
CA PRO A 245 20.95 3.97 -4.00
C PRO A 245 22.22 3.33 -3.43
N PRO A 246 23.36 3.38 -4.15
CA PRO A 246 24.59 2.69 -3.73
C PRO A 246 25.02 2.98 -2.29
N LYS A 247 24.81 4.20 -1.78
CA LYS A 247 25.16 4.60 -0.40
C LYS A 247 24.38 3.87 0.71
N TYR A 248 23.28 3.19 0.38
CA TYR A 248 22.45 2.40 1.31
C TYR A 248 22.47 0.89 1.03
N ARG A 249 23.27 0.44 0.04
CA ARG A 249 23.26 -0.97 -0.38
C ARG A 249 23.97 -1.86 0.62
N GLN A 250 23.25 -2.87 1.12
CA GLN A 250 23.81 -3.89 2.01
C GLN A 250 24.51 -5.01 1.22
N PRO A 251 25.52 -5.70 1.80
CA PRO A 251 26.11 -6.90 1.21
C PRO A 251 25.07 -7.99 0.92
N ASN A 252 25.17 -8.63 -0.25
CA ASN A 252 24.17 -9.60 -0.73
C ASN A 252 24.78 -10.96 -1.11
N PRO A 253 25.42 -11.69 -0.18
CA PRO A 253 26.09 -12.96 -0.48
C PRO A 253 25.12 -14.05 -0.97
N ASN A 254 23.83 -13.95 -0.62
CA ASN A 254 22.80 -14.93 -0.97
C ASN A 254 22.06 -14.62 -2.28
N ARG A 255 22.45 -13.56 -3.02
CA ARG A 255 21.78 -13.06 -4.24
C ARG A 255 20.25 -12.93 -4.06
N LEU A 256 19.86 -12.25 -2.99
CA LEU A 256 18.46 -11.94 -2.66
C LEU A 256 18.00 -10.68 -3.38
N GLN A 257 16.72 -10.63 -3.74
CA GLN A 257 16.02 -9.47 -4.29
C GLN A 257 15.48 -8.63 -3.13
N SER A 258 14.86 -9.31 -2.17
CA SER A 258 14.36 -8.72 -0.94
C SER A 258 14.36 -9.72 0.23
N GLN A 259 14.29 -9.18 1.44
CA GLN A 259 13.88 -9.90 2.64
C GLN A 259 12.78 -9.10 3.36
N PHE A 260 11.87 -9.82 4.01
CA PHE A 260 10.81 -9.23 4.82
C PHE A 260 10.67 -9.99 6.14
N LEU A 261 10.63 -9.26 7.26
CA LEU A 261 10.22 -9.77 8.56
C LEU A 261 8.98 -8.98 9.01
N GLY A 262 7.87 -9.68 9.24
CA GLY A 262 6.69 -9.14 9.91
C GLY A 262 6.53 -9.75 11.30
N VAL A 263 6.25 -8.95 12.32
CA VAL A 263 6.02 -9.36 13.72
C VAL A 263 4.76 -8.70 14.25
N THR A 264 3.77 -9.50 14.63
CA THR A 264 2.52 -9.02 15.22
C THR A 264 2.73 -8.54 16.65
N LYS A 265 2.21 -7.35 16.97
CA LYS A 265 2.30 -6.69 18.27
C LYS A 265 1.00 -6.77 19.06
N SER A 266 -0.14 -6.74 18.36
CA SER A 266 -1.48 -6.93 18.94
C SER A 266 -2.44 -7.42 17.84
N PRO A 267 -3.59 -8.03 18.20
CA PRO A 267 -4.10 -8.37 19.53
C PRO A 267 -3.32 -9.48 20.23
N ALA A 268 -3.61 -9.71 21.52
CA ALA A 268 -2.86 -10.63 22.39
C ALA A 268 -2.84 -12.09 21.91
N ASP A 269 -3.88 -12.55 21.20
CA ASP A 269 -3.94 -13.91 20.64
C ASP A 269 -3.04 -14.10 19.40
N LEU A 270 -2.62 -13.00 18.77
CA LEU A 270 -1.66 -13.00 17.65
C LEU A 270 -0.28 -12.45 18.02
N GLN A 271 -0.13 -11.76 19.16
CA GLN A 271 1.12 -11.12 19.59
C GLN A 271 2.31 -12.10 19.57
N GLY A 272 3.40 -11.72 18.90
CA GLY A 272 4.58 -12.58 18.68
C GLY A 272 4.48 -13.50 17.47
N THR A 273 3.33 -13.59 16.80
CA THR A 273 3.21 -14.26 15.50
C THR A 273 4.06 -13.51 14.48
N SER A 274 4.98 -14.22 13.84
CA SER A 274 5.96 -13.62 12.94
C SER A 274 6.15 -14.42 11.66
N SER A 275 6.51 -13.73 10.59
CA SER A 275 6.74 -14.29 9.26
C SER A 275 8.02 -13.69 8.67
N LEU A 276 8.91 -14.55 8.18
CA LEU A 276 10.15 -14.20 7.50
C LEU A 276 10.08 -14.70 6.06
N THR A 277 10.31 -13.81 5.10
CA THR A 277 10.47 -14.13 3.68
C THR A 277 11.87 -13.78 3.23
N TRP A 278 12.53 -14.70 2.50
CA TRP A 278 13.68 -14.42 1.66
C TRP A 278 13.29 -14.66 0.20
N ARG A 279 13.43 -13.64 -0.65
CA ARG A 279 13.20 -13.74 -2.10
C ARG A 279 14.52 -13.77 -2.85
N PHE A 280 14.73 -14.79 -3.67
CA PHE A 280 15.96 -14.99 -4.43
C PHE A 280 15.89 -14.34 -5.82
N ARG A 281 16.98 -13.70 -6.26
CA ARG A 281 17.15 -13.18 -7.64
C ARG A 281 17.27 -14.28 -8.68
N ASP A 282 17.63 -15.50 -8.27
CA ASP A 282 17.64 -16.67 -9.15
C ASP A 282 16.19 -17.04 -9.52
N PRO A 283 15.79 -16.98 -10.80
CA PRO A 283 14.43 -17.28 -11.20
C PRO A 283 14.06 -18.75 -10.98
N GLN A 284 15.01 -19.68 -10.99
CA GLN A 284 14.76 -21.11 -10.75
C GLN A 284 14.52 -21.43 -9.26
N LYS A 285 14.87 -20.50 -8.36
CA LYS A 285 14.71 -20.66 -6.93
C LYS A 285 13.43 -20.00 -6.43
N ARG A 286 12.57 -20.80 -5.77
CA ARG A 286 11.40 -20.31 -5.04
C ARG A 286 11.83 -19.57 -3.78
N ASP A 287 10.98 -18.64 -3.34
CA ASP A 287 11.16 -17.91 -2.08
C ASP A 287 11.24 -18.88 -0.89
N SER A 288 11.96 -18.50 0.16
CA SER A 288 11.90 -19.21 1.45
C SER A 288 11.03 -18.42 2.41
N VAL A 289 9.93 -19.03 2.86
CA VAL A 289 8.99 -18.41 3.81
C VAL A 289 8.95 -19.26 5.07
N TRP A 290 9.09 -18.62 6.21
CA TRP A 290 8.98 -19.24 7.53
C TRP A 290 8.00 -18.46 8.39
N ALA A 291 7.14 -19.16 9.12
CA ALA A 291 6.25 -18.57 10.10
C ALA A 291 6.49 -19.16 11.49
N TYR A 292 6.35 -18.32 12.52
CA TYR A 292 6.29 -18.73 13.91
C TYR A 292 4.95 -18.32 14.51
N VAL A 293 4.29 -19.28 15.17
CA VAL A 293 3.03 -19.07 15.89
C VAL A 293 3.27 -19.37 17.38
N PRO A 294 3.12 -18.39 18.30
CA PRO A 294 3.41 -18.55 19.73
C PRO A 294 2.70 -19.73 20.39
N ALA A 295 1.43 -19.95 20.05
CA ALA A 295 0.66 -21.10 20.55
C ALA A 295 1.27 -22.47 20.19
N LEU A 296 2.03 -22.55 19.09
CA LEU A 296 2.71 -23.78 18.64
C LEU A 296 4.19 -23.85 19.07
N ARG A 297 4.76 -22.72 19.52
CA ARG A 297 6.18 -22.56 19.94
C ARG A 297 7.20 -23.13 18.95
N ARG A 298 6.89 -23.10 17.64
CA ARG A 298 7.72 -23.70 16.58
C ARG A 298 7.73 -22.81 15.34
N VAL A 299 8.91 -22.65 14.75
CA VAL A 299 9.07 -22.17 13.37
C VAL A 299 8.64 -23.29 12.42
N ARG A 300 7.89 -22.94 11.36
CA ARG A 300 7.55 -23.83 10.25
C ARG A 300 7.88 -23.15 8.92
N ALA A 301 8.43 -23.91 7.98
CA ALA A 301 8.44 -23.47 6.59
C ALA A 301 6.99 -23.41 6.06
N VAL A 302 6.67 -22.37 5.31
CA VAL A 302 5.39 -22.17 4.63
C VAL A 302 5.63 -22.38 3.13
N SER A 303 4.69 -23.01 2.44
CA SER A 303 4.79 -23.19 0.98
C SER A 303 4.82 -21.83 0.28
N PRO A 304 5.78 -21.57 -0.63
CA PRO A 304 5.82 -20.32 -1.39
C PRO A 304 4.61 -20.11 -2.31
N ALA A 305 3.86 -21.18 -2.65
CA ALA A 305 2.62 -21.07 -3.40
C ALA A 305 1.51 -20.32 -2.62
N ASN A 306 1.58 -20.30 -1.29
CA ASN A 306 0.60 -19.63 -0.42
C ASN A 306 0.82 -18.11 -0.33
N ARG A 307 1.72 -17.50 -1.12
CA ARG A 307 1.94 -16.05 -1.08
C ARG A 307 0.78 -15.23 -1.63
N SER A 308 -0.13 -15.84 -2.38
CA SER A 308 -1.42 -15.26 -2.76
C SER A 308 -2.49 -15.32 -1.66
N ASP A 309 -2.24 -16.01 -0.55
CA ASP A 309 -3.18 -16.15 0.55
C ASP A 309 -3.16 -14.93 1.48
N GLY A 310 -4.30 -14.70 2.14
CA GLY A 310 -4.49 -13.60 3.07
C GLY A 310 -3.62 -13.65 4.32
N TYR A 311 -2.87 -12.59 4.58
CA TYR A 311 -2.01 -12.44 5.77
C TYR A 311 -2.86 -12.48 7.04
N LEU A 312 -2.62 -13.48 7.90
CA LEU A 312 -3.33 -13.71 9.17
C LEU A 312 -4.88 -13.67 9.06
N GLY A 313 -5.41 -14.11 7.91
CA GLY A 313 -6.86 -14.16 7.65
C GLY A 313 -7.46 -12.86 7.09
N SER A 314 -6.65 -11.83 6.87
CA SER A 314 -7.04 -10.62 6.14
C SER A 314 -7.17 -10.88 4.63
N ASP A 315 -7.59 -9.87 3.86
CA ASP A 315 -7.68 -9.95 2.39
C ASP A 315 -6.40 -9.48 1.67
N ILE A 316 -5.43 -8.87 2.38
CA ILE A 316 -4.10 -8.52 1.84
C ILE A 316 -3.23 -9.78 1.78
N SER A 317 -2.64 -10.09 0.62
CA SER A 317 -1.72 -11.21 0.46
C SER A 317 -0.25 -10.82 0.48
N GLY A 318 0.65 -11.80 0.65
CA GLY A 318 2.10 -11.57 0.56
C GLY A 318 2.53 -10.98 -0.79
N ASP A 319 1.88 -11.42 -1.88
CA ASP A 319 2.12 -10.91 -3.25
C ASP A 319 1.31 -9.65 -3.62
N ASP A 320 0.56 -9.05 -2.68
CA ASP A 320 0.12 -7.65 -2.83
C ASP A 320 1.28 -6.71 -2.49
N GLY A 321 1.94 -6.96 -1.35
CA GLY A 321 3.10 -6.22 -0.88
C GLY A 321 2.92 -4.70 -0.97
N PHE A 322 3.59 -4.08 -1.95
CA PHE A 322 3.54 -2.63 -2.17
C PHE A 322 2.79 -2.21 -3.45
N PHE A 323 2.10 -3.13 -4.12
CA PHE A 323 1.05 -2.95 -5.14
C PHE A 323 0.86 -4.30 -5.85
N PHE A 324 1.98 -4.84 -6.32
CA PHE A 324 2.17 -6.19 -6.81
C PHE A 324 3.56 -6.60 -6.34
N ASP A 325 3.65 -7.74 -5.67
CA ASP A 325 4.89 -8.34 -5.16
C ASP A 325 4.99 -9.82 -5.56
N GLY A 326 4.29 -10.23 -6.63
CA GLY A 326 4.50 -11.52 -7.27
C GLY A 326 5.83 -11.53 -8.03
N LYS A 327 6.64 -12.58 -7.87
CA LYS A 327 7.94 -12.72 -8.55
C LYS A 327 7.74 -12.74 -10.08
N PRO A 328 8.24 -11.77 -10.86
CA PRO A 328 7.88 -11.65 -12.28
C PRO A 328 8.13 -12.92 -13.12
N GLU A 329 9.18 -13.66 -12.80
CA GLU A 329 9.57 -14.88 -13.54
C GLU A 329 8.63 -16.09 -13.30
N ASP A 330 7.66 -15.97 -12.39
CA ASP A 330 6.60 -16.95 -12.12
C ASP A 330 5.26 -16.60 -12.81
N PHE A 331 5.22 -15.53 -13.61
CA PHE A 331 4.04 -15.08 -14.36
C PHE A 331 4.31 -14.98 -15.87
N GLU A 332 3.23 -14.93 -16.64
CA GLU A 332 3.19 -14.45 -18.03
C GLU A 332 2.51 -13.08 -18.02
N PHE A 333 3.15 -12.09 -18.66
CA PHE A 333 2.64 -10.72 -18.71
C PHE A 333 2.32 -10.30 -20.13
N LYS A 334 1.21 -9.60 -20.30
CA LYS A 334 0.77 -9.02 -21.56
C LYS A 334 0.40 -7.56 -21.36
N LEU A 335 0.95 -6.68 -22.19
CA LEU A 335 0.47 -5.29 -22.26
C LEU A 335 -0.92 -5.27 -22.92
N VAL A 336 -1.91 -4.75 -22.22
CA VAL A 336 -3.29 -4.55 -22.74
C VAL A 336 -3.38 -3.20 -23.44
N GLY A 337 -2.72 -2.17 -22.91
CA GLY A 337 -2.63 -0.85 -23.55
C GLY A 337 -2.21 0.27 -22.60
N LYS A 338 -2.43 1.51 -23.05
CA LYS A 338 -2.23 2.75 -22.28
C LYS A 338 -3.49 3.60 -22.36
N ARG A 339 -3.90 4.22 -21.26
CA ARG A 339 -5.02 5.18 -21.20
C ARG A 339 -4.82 6.20 -20.09
N ASP A 340 -5.58 7.29 -20.12
CA ASP A 340 -5.77 8.10 -18.92
C ASP A 340 -6.75 7.40 -17.97
N ALA A 341 -6.53 7.56 -16.67
CA ALA A 341 -7.39 7.06 -15.61
C ALA A 341 -7.29 7.95 -14.37
N LEU A 342 -8.29 7.87 -13.50
CA LEU A 342 -8.22 8.43 -12.15
C LEU A 342 -7.52 7.44 -11.22
N ARG A 343 -6.67 7.97 -10.33
CA ARG A 343 -6.06 7.23 -9.21
C ARG A 343 -6.26 7.98 -7.91
N ILE A 344 -6.23 7.25 -6.79
CA ILE A 344 -6.26 7.82 -5.44
C ILE A 344 -4.91 8.48 -5.15
N VAL A 345 -4.90 9.67 -4.57
CA VAL A 345 -3.71 10.44 -4.19
C VAL A 345 -3.89 11.06 -2.80
N ASP A 346 -2.78 11.32 -2.10
CA ASP A 346 -2.79 12.29 -0.99
C ASP A 346 -2.82 13.70 -1.59
N PRO A 347 -3.87 14.51 -1.35
CA PRO A 347 -3.98 15.85 -1.92
C PRO A 347 -2.84 16.78 -1.48
N ASN A 348 -2.34 16.64 -0.26
CA ASN A 348 -1.24 17.46 0.25
C ASN A 348 0.06 17.14 -0.50
N ALA A 349 0.32 15.85 -0.71
CA ALA A 349 1.54 15.36 -1.39
C ALA A 349 1.58 15.72 -2.88
N VAL A 350 0.44 15.81 -3.58
CA VAL A 350 0.44 16.30 -4.98
C VAL A 350 0.46 17.83 -5.08
N SER A 351 -0.02 18.56 -4.06
CA SER A 351 -0.10 20.03 -4.09
C SER A 351 1.18 20.78 -3.72
N GLY A 352 2.10 20.16 -2.96
CA GLY A 352 3.21 20.89 -2.38
C GLY A 352 4.26 20.01 -1.68
N PRO A 353 5.34 20.62 -1.16
CA PRO A 353 6.41 19.89 -0.51
C PRO A 353 5.95 19.30 0.84
N ILE A 354 6.11 17.99 0.99
CA ILE A 354 5.96 17.29 2.28
C ILE A 354 7.29 17.31 3.03
N PRO A 355 7.34 17.75 4.30
CA PRO A 355 8.56 17.70 5.10
C PRO A 355 8.92 16.25 5.45
N ILE A 356 10.17 15.88 5.18
CA ILE A 356 10.75 14.58 5.52
C ILE A 356 11.81 14.81 6.62
N THR A 357 11.69 14.12 7.75
CA THR A 357 12.59 14.30 8.90
C THR A 357 13.59 13.15 9.03
N PRO A 358 14.85 13.41 9.42
CA PRO A 358 15.83 12.34 9.66
C PRO A 358 15.47 11.56 10.93
N VAL A 359 15.80 10.26 10.97
CA VAL A 359 15.56 9.41 12.16
C VAL A 359 16.87 9.02 12.86
N PRO A 360 16.85 8.79 14.19
CA PRO A 360 18.00 8.26 14.92
C PRO A 360 18.51 6.94 14.30
N GLY A 361 19.82 6.83 14.10
CA GLY A 361 20.45 5.69 13.42
C GLY A 361 20.54 5.84 11.89
N GLY A 362 19.98 6.91 11.31
CA GLY A 362 20.05 7.21 9.88
C GLY A 362 18.83 6.70 9.09
N GLY A 363 18.59 7.32 7.95
CA GLY A 363 17.34 7.20 7.20
C GLY A 363 16.35 8.30 7.56
N TRP A 364 15.10 8.12 7.14
CA TRP A 364 14.11 9.19 7.04
C TRP A 364 12.72 8.73 7.49
N ASN A 365 11.99 9.55 8.25
CA ASN A 365 10.56 9.38 8.47
C ASN A 365 9.80 10.04 7.31
N ILE A 366 9.04 9.25 6.57
CA ILE A 366 8.34 9.67 5.35
C ILE A 366 6.87 10.06 5.58
N VAL A 367 6.45 10.14 6.83
CA VAL A 367 5.07 10.41 7.23
C VAL A 367 5.04 11.55 8.23
N THR A 368 4.30 12.60 7.90
CA THR A 368 4.18 13.80 8.76
C THR A 368 3.26 13.58 9.95
N ASP A 369 3.33 14.43 10.97
CA ASP A 369 2.43 14.37 12.13
C ASP A 369 0.94 14.64 11.78
N LEU A 370 0.66 15.24 10.61
CA LEU A 370 -0.71 15.40 10.11
C LEU A 370 -1.25 14.02 9.72
N ASN A 371 -2.24 13.53 10.48
CA ASN A 371 -2.90 12.23 10.28
C ASN A 371 -4.42 12.41 10.16
N PRO A 372 -4.94 12.82 8.99
CA PRO A 372 -6.36 13.11 8.82
C PRO A 372 -7.15 11.80 8.63
N PRO A 373 -8.47 11.78 8.88
CA PRO A 373 -9.37 10.65 8.64
C PRO A 373 -9.24 9.99 7.24
N THR A 374 -8.32 9.05 7.16
CA THR A 374 -7.93 8.35 5.93
C THR A 374 -8.99 7.33 5.45
N ALA A 375 -9.87 6.88 6.34
CA ALA A 375 -10.85 5.84 6.05
C ALA A 375 -12.24 6.12 6.64
N GLY A 376 -13.29 5.70 5.93
CA GLY A 376 -14.69 5.86 6.34
C GLY A 376 -15.03 5.40 7.76
N PHE A 377 -14.42 4.32 8.24
CA PHE A 377 -14.65 3.80 9.61
C PHE A 377 -14.10 4.70 10.73
N TRP A 378 -13.22 5.66 10.41
CA TRP A 378 -12.74 6.68 11.35
C TRP A 378 -13.62 7.93 11.39
N LEU A 379 -14.55 8.11 10.44
CA LEU A 379 -15.44 9.27 10.39
C LEU A 379 -16.78 9.01 11.11
N PRO A 380 -17.07 9.69 12.23
CA PRO A 380 -18.37 9.57 12.89
C PRO A 380 -19.51 9.97 11.94
N GLY A 381 -20.50 9.09 11.81
CA GLY A 381 -21.68 9.34 10.98
C GLY A 381 -21.51 9.07 9.47
N TRP A 382 -20.34 8.60 9.01
CA TRP A 382 -20.12 8.17 7.63
C TRP A 382 -21.19 7.16 7.17
N LYS A 383 -21.60 7.27 5.90
CA LYS A 383 -22.69 6.47 5.31
C LYS A 383 -22.25 5.54 4.18
N GLY A 384 -21.04 5.73 3.65
CA GLY A 384 -20.46 4.86 2.64
C GLY A 384 -19.86 3.60 3.24
N VAL A 385 -19.09 2.86 2.44
CA VAL A 385 -18.39 1.66 2.96
C VAL A 385 -17.31 2.06 3.96
N PRO A 386 -17.06 1.26 5.03
CA PRO A 386 -16.10 1.63 6.08
C PRO A 386 -14.63 1.74 5.61
N TRP A 387 -14.28 1.15 4.46
CA TRP A 387 -12.93 1.27 3.89
C TRP A 387 -12.75 2.45 2.91
N ALA A 388 -13.78 3.26 2.67
CA ALA A 388 -13.72 4.35 1.69
C ALA A 388 -12.55 5.31 1.95
N PRO A 389 -11.80 5.73 0.91
CA PRO A 389 -10.63 6.61 1.04
C PRO A 389 -11.08 8.06 1.29
N THR A 390 -11.31 8.48 2.53
CA THR A 390 -12.13 9.68 2.79
C THR A 390 -11.41 11.02 2.58
N ASP A 391 -10.26 11.26 3.21
CA ASP A 391 -9.49 12.49 3.01
C ASP A 391 -8.50 12.43 1.82
N SER A 392 -8.42 11.28 1.14
CA SER A 392 -7.70 11.17 -0.14
C SER A 392 -8.44 11.91 -1.26
N ALA A 393 -7.72 12.25 -2.32
CA ALA A 393 -8.26 12.85 -3.53
C ALA A 393 -8.13 11.89 -4.73
N LEU A 394 -8.72 12.27 -5.87
CA LEU A 394 -8.51 11.64 -7.16
C LEU A 394 -7.66 12.56 -8.05
N ALA A 395 -6.73 12.00 -8.80
CA ALA A 395 -6.04 12.73 -9.86
C ALA A 395 -5.99 11.91 -11.15
N LYS A 396 -6.10 12.60 -12.30
CA LYS A 396 -6.00 12.00 -13.63
C LYS A 396 -4.52 11.77 -13.97
N ARG A 397 -4.19 10.57 -14.42
CA ARG A 397 -2.84 10.13 -14.75
C ARG A 397 -2.84 9.17 -15.93
N PRO A 398 -1.80 9.19 -16.79
CA PRO A 398 -1.64 8.15 -17.80
C PRO A 398 -1.23 6.84 -17.12
N MET A 399 -1.89 5.75 -17.49
CA MET A 399 -1.71 4.40 -16.93
C MET A 399 -1.40 3.40 -18.03
N TRP A 400 -0.39 2.56 -17.79
CA TRP A 400 -0.23 1.27 -18.45
C TRP A 400 -1.19 0.26 -17.83
N ILE A 401 -1.84 -0.56 -18.68
CA ILE A 401 -2.71 -1.66 -18.26
C ILE A 401 -2.01 -2.97 -18.63
N VAL A 402 -1.55 -3.73 -17.63
CA VAL A 402 -0.82 -4.99 -17.82
C VAL A 402 -1.64 -6.13 -17.26
N GLU A 403 -1.86 -7.18 -18.07
CA GLU A 403 -2.40 -8.44 -17.62
C GLU A 403 -1.27 -9.36 -17.16
N ALA A 404 -1.47 -10.05 -16.04
CA ALA A 404 -0.56 -11.08 -15.51
C ALA A 404 -1.33 -12.38 -15.28
N VAL A 405 -0.78 -13.49 -15.74
CA VAL A 405 -1.32 -14.85 -15.54
C VAL A 405 -0.25 -15.67 -14.84
N PRO A 406 -0.50 -16.26 -13.66
CA PRO A 406 0.49 -17.08 -12.97
C PRO A 406 0.74 -18.38 -13.75
N ARG A 407 2.02 -18.76 -13.81
CA ARG A 407 2.45 -20.06 -14.37
C ARG A 407 2.01 -21.21 -13.45
N ASP A 408 1.98 -20.96 -12.15
CA ASP A 408 1.53 -21.91 -11.14
C ASP A 408 0.00 -21.96 -11.05
N LYS A 409 -0.59 -23.14 -11.23
CA LYS A 409 -2.05 -23.34 -11.18
C LYS A 409 -2.61 -23.42 -9.76
N TYR A 410 -1.76 -23.49 -8.74
CA TYR A 410 -2.17 -23.38 -7.33
C TYR A 410 -2.27 -21.93 -6.84
N TYR A 411 -1.86 -20.96 -7.65
CA TYR A 411 -2.04 -19.54 -7.32
C TYR A 411 -3.54 -19.19 -7.24
N LEU A 412 -3.93 -18.40 -6.24
CA LEU A 412 -5.34 -18.16 -5.90
C LEU A 412 -6.15 -17.47 -7.03
N TYR A 413 -5.48 -16.68 -7.86
CA TYR A 413 -6.08 -15.84 -8.90
C TYR A 413 -5.62 -16.30 -10.29
N GLY A 414 -6.55 -16.54 -11.22
CA GLY A 414 -6.21 -17.03 -12.57
C GLY A 414 -5.77 -15.94 -13.54
N ARG A 415 -6.13 -14.68 -13.27
CA ARG A 415 -5.76 -13.51 -14.06
C ARG A 415 -5.71 -12.29 -13.14
N ILE A 416 -4.71 -11.44 -13.32
CA ILE A 416 -4.55 -10.16 -12.62
C ILE A 416 -4.44 -9.06 -13.66
N GLU A 417 -5.07 -7.92 -13.43
CA GLU A 417 -4.98 -6.73 -14.28
C GLU A 417 -4.44 -5.55 -13.45
N LEU A 418 -3.21 -5.15 -13.76
CA LEU A 418 -2.43 -4.13 -13.07
C LEU A 418 -2.51 -2.80 -13.84
N TRP A 419 -2.91 -1.73 -13.15
CA TRP A 419 -2.91 -0.37 -13.67
C TRP A 419 -1.75 0.39 -13.02
N ILE A 420 -0.73 0.75 -13.81
CA ILE A 420 0.56 1.28 -13.36
C ILE A 420 0.79 2.64 -14.00
N ASP A 421 1.13 3.66 -13.20
CA ASP A 421 1.36 5.03 -13.66
C ASP A 421 2.50 5.08 -14.70
N ALA A 422 2.24 5.68 -15.85
CA ALA A 422 3.14 5.63 -16.99
C ALA A 422 4.34 6.59 -16.91
N GLU A 423 4.43 7.39 -15.83
CA GLU A 423 5.60 8.24 -15.53
C GLU A 423 6.29 7.79 -14.24
N THR A 424 5.53 7.57 -13.15
CA THR A 424 6.13 7.22 -11.84
C THR A 424 6.34 5.72 -11.64
N TRP A 425 5.75 4.89 -12.50
CA TRP A 425 5.69 3.42 -12.38
C TRP A 425 5.01 2.94 -11.10
N ASP A 426 4.32 3.83 -10.39
CA ASP A 426 3.62 3.53 -9.16
C ASP A 426 2.23 2.95 -9.46
N GLY A 427 1.85 1.89 -8.75
CA GLY A 427 0.59 1.19 -9.01
C GLY A 427 -0.64 1.90 -8.45
N ALA A 428 -1.78 1.78 -9.14
CA ALA A 428 -3.06 2.36 -8.73
C ALA A 428 -4.13 1.30 -8.45
N TRP A 429 -4.34 0.37 -9.39
CA TRP A 429 -5.40 -0.65 -9.31
C TRP A 429 -4.89 -2.03 -9.69
N ASN A 430 -5.04 -3.01 -8.81
CA ASN A 430 -4.66 -4.42 -9.03
C ASN A 430 -5.93 -5.27 -8.92
N ARG A 431 -6.55 -5.56 -10.07
CA ARG A 431 -7.83 -6.26 -10.17
C ARG A 431 -7.57 -7.75 -10.35
N LYS A 432 -8.09 -8.59 -9.46
CA LYS A 432 -7.80 -10.02 -9.44
C LYS A 432 -9.06 -10.84 -9.75
N PHE A 433 -8.90 -11.78 -10.67
CA PHE A 433 -9.96 -12.63 -11.20
C PHE A 433 -9.71 -14.09 -10.83
N SER A 434 -10.77 -14.85 -10.58
CA SER A 434 -10.70 -16.29 -10.40
C SER A 434 -10.26 -17.00 -11.68
N TRP A 435 -9.89 -18.29 -11.59
CA TRP A 435 -9.62 -19.12 -12.76
C TRP A 435 -10.79 -19.26 -13.74
N ASN A 436 -12.01 -18.93 -13.32
CA ASN A 436 -13.21 -18.89 -14.16
C ASN A 436 -13.49 -17.48 -14.75
N GLY A 437 -12.59 -16.51 -14.56
CA GLY A 437 -12.72 -15.15 -15.09
C GLY A 437 -13.61 -14.21 -14.28
N GLU A 438 -14.14 -14.63 -13.13
CA GLU A 438 -14.93 -13.75 -12.26
C GLU A 438 -14.03 -12.79 -11.49
N LEU A 439 -14.37 -11.49 -11.43
CA LEU A 439 -13.72 -10.56 -10.52
C LEU A 439 -14.01 -10.98 -9.07
N VAL A 440 -12.97 -11.17 -8.27
CA VAL A 440 -13.08 -11.56 -6.85
C VAL A 440 -12.51 -10.51 -5.90
N HIS A 441 -11.50 -9.76 -6.33
CA HIS A 441 -10.74 -8.87 -5.46
C HIS A 441 -10.18 -7.66 -6.23
N ASN A 442 -10.03 -6.52 -5.57
CA ASN A 442 -9.29 -5.36 -6.09
C ASN A 442 -8.37 -4.80 -4.99
N TYR A 443 -7.07 -4.72 -5.24
CA TYR A 443 -6.12 -4.00 -4.39
C TYR A 443 -5.89 -2.58 -4.93
N GLN A 444 -6.33 -1.61 -4.14
CA GLN A 444 -6.42 -0.19 -4.46
C GLN A 444 -5.28 0.53 -3.73
N MET A 445 -4.45 1.28 -4.46
CA MET A 445 -3.26 1.94 -3.92
C MET A 445 -3.32 3.46 -4.10
N GLN A 446 -3.12 4.19 -3.01
CA GLN A 446 -2.85 5.63 -3.08
C GLN A 446 -1.46 5.89 -3.68
N ALA A 447 -1.36 6.95 -4.50
CA ALA A 447 -0.10 7.38 -5.10
C ALA A 447 0.96 7.73 -4.07
N ARG A 448 2.20 7.30 -4.36
CA ARG A 448 3.41 7.67 -3.62
C ARG A 448 4.18 8.74 -4.39
N VAL A 449 4.19 9.96 -3.84
CA VAL A 449 4.84 11.12 -4.47
C VAL A 449 6.19 11.37 -3.81
N ASN A 450 7.25 11.49 -4.61
CA ASN A 450 8.60 11.72 -4.10
C ASN A 450 8.81 13.19 -3.71
N HIS A 451 9.20 13.43 -2.46
CA HIS A 451 9.58 14.74 -1.93
C HIS A 451 11.05 14.78 -1.54
N MET A 452 11.57 16.00 -1.40
CA MET A 452 12.98 16.25 -1.08
C MET A 452 13.28 15.96 0.39
N ALA A 453 14.37 15.25 0.64
CA ALA A 453 14.96 15.02 1.95
C ALA A 453 16.44 15.47 1.95
N GLY A 454 16.93 15.89 3.11
CA GLY A 454 18.34 16.28 3.29
C GLY A 454 18.71 17.68 2.78
N ASP A 455 19.98 17.87 2.45
CA ASP A 455 20.53 19.14 1.98
C ASP A 455 20.05 19.43 0.54
N PRO A 456 19.43 20.59 0.24
CA PRO A 456 19.07 20.97 -1.12
C PRO A 456 20.22 20.95 -2.16
N LYS A 457 21.49 20.91 -1.71
CA LYS A 457 22.68 20.77 -2.57
C LYS A 457 23.01 19.33 -2.97
N ASP A 458 22.60 18.34 -2.16
CA ASP A 458 22.68 16.90 -2.45
C ASP A 458 21.35 16.23 -2.05
N PRO A 459 20.24 16.58 -2.72
CA PRO A 459 18.90 16.22 -2.28
C PRO A 459 18.63 14.73 -2.52
N GLU A 460 18.11 14.07 -1.48
CA GLU A 460 17.47 12.78 -1.62
C GLU A 460 16.00 12.97 -2.01
N TRP A 461 15.45 12.01 -2.75
CA TRP A 461 14.04 11.99 -3.14
C TRP A 461 13.39 10.70 -2.65
N LEU A 462 12.33 10.84 -1.86
CA LEU A 462 11.66 9.73 -1.19
C LEU A 462 10.15 9.89 -1.21
N PRO A 463 9.38 8.79 -1.34
CA PRO A 463 7.93 8.87 -1.28
C PRO A 463 7.50 9.32 0.11
N ALA A 464 6.78 10.43 0.23
CA ALA A 464 6.31 10.96 1.51
C ALA A 464 4.83 11.38 1.46
N SER A 465 4.19 11.39 2.62
CA SER A 465 2.73 11.58 2.72
C SER A 465 2.27 12.10 4.09
N THR A 466 1.05 12.64 4.09
CA THR A 466 0.22 12.90 5.28
C THR A 466 -0.75 11.73 5.52
N ILE A 467 -1.20 11.10 4.44
CA ILE A 467 -2.17 10.00 4.41
C ILE A 467 -1.48 8.71 3.95
N ILE A 468 -1.69 7.59 4.63
CA ILE A 468 -1.35 6.25 4.09
C ILE A 468 -2.64 5.47 3.90
N TRP A 469 -2.96 5.12 2.65
CA TRP A 469 -4.12 4.30 2.33
C TRP A 469 -3.79 3.25 1.27
N ALA A 470 -4.12 2.00 1.57
CA ALA A 470 -4.08 0.86 0.66
C ALA A 470 -5.23 -0.08 1.03
N CYS A 471 -6.05 -0.51 0.07
CA CYS A 471 -7.26 -1.27 0.34
C CYS A 471 -7.32 -2.55 -0.49
N ALA A 472 -7.27 -3.70 0.17
CA ALA A 472 -7.53 -5.00 -0.40
C ALA A 472 -9.01 -5.34 -0.22
N GLU A 473 -9.82 -5.10 -1.25
CA GLU A 473 -11.26 -5.30 -1.21
C GLU A 473 -11.68 -6.62 -1.84
N ASN A 474 -12.41 -7.41 -1.07
CA ASN A 474 -13.01 -8.67 -1.49
C ASN A 474 -14.44 -8.44 -1.98
N ILE A 475 -14.57 -8.26 -3.30
CA ILE A 475 -15.81 -7.88 -3.99
C ILE A 475 -16.93 -8.92 -3.78
N LYS A 476 -16.58 -10.20 -3.60
CA LYS A 476 -17.55 -11.28 -3.38
C LYS A 476 -18.05 -11.36 -1.93
N LEU A 477 -17.23 -10.97 -0.95
CA LEU A 477 -17.57 -11.06 0.48
C LEU A 477 -18.02 -9.71 1.08
N GLU A 478 -18.05 -8.63 0.29
CA GLU A 478 -18.39 -7.26 0.71
C GLU A 478 -17.65 -6.82 1.98
N ARG A 479 -16.34 -7.07 1.99
CA ARG A 479 -15.41 -6.72 3.05
C ARG A 479 -14.09 -6.25 2.44
N ALA A 480 -13.29 -5.55 3.23
CA ALA A 480 -11.95 -5.14 2.82
C ALA A 480 -10.95 -5.22 3.96
N THR A 481 -9.68 -5.21 3.61
CA THR A 481 -8.58 -4.97 4.54
C THR A 481 -7.83 -3.73 4.13
N LEU A 482 -7.78 -2.73 5.03
CA LEU A 482 -6.88 -1.59 4.87
C LEU A 482 -5.49 -1.93 5.44
N GLY A 483 -4.46 -1.67 4.63
CA GLY A 483 -3.06 -1.90 4.98
C GLY A 483 -2.28 -0.59 5.12
N GLY A 484 -1.22 -0.62 5.91
CA GLY A 484 -0.31 0.52 6.06
C GLY A 484 -0.86 1.68 6.91
N LEU A 485 -2.10 1.61 7.41
CA LEU A 485 -2.63 2.62 8.33
C LEU A 485 -1.71 2.76 9.54
N ARG A 486 -1.62 3.95 10.14
CA ARG A 486 -0.84 4.13 11.38
C ARG A 486 -1.51 3.40 12.55
N SER A 487 -0.73 2.73 13.39
CA SER A 487 -1.25 2.17 14.66
C SER A 487 -1.55 3.24 15.71
N ASP A 488 -0.80 4.34 15.64
CA ASP A 488 -0.78 5.46 16.58
C ASP A 488 -0.09 6.66 15.89
N PRO A 489 -0.20 7.90 16.41
CA PRO A 489 0.38 9.07 15.74
C PRO A 489 1.91 9.02 15.55
N GLN A 490 2.63 8.30 16.41
CA GLN A 490 4.09 8.17 16.39
C GLN A 490 4.56 6.84 15.78
N ALA A 491 3.66 6.12 15.11
CA ALA A 491 3.97 4.84 14.50
C ALA A 491 5.10 5.00 13.46
N PRO A 492 6.27 4.36 13.65
CA PRO A 492 7.40 4.52 12.74
C PRO A 492 7.01 4.17 11.31
N THR A 493 7.32 5.04 10.36
CA THR A 493 7.21 4.75 8.92
C THR A 493 8.50 5.24 8.25
N TYR A 494 9.56 4.45 8.39
CA TYR A 494 10.91 4.89 8.09
C TYR A 494 11.46 4.29 6.79
N ARG A 495 12.25 5.07 6.04
CA ARG A 495 12.92 4.71 4.78
C ARG A 495 14.42 4.90 4.84
N ARG A 496 15.14 4.13 4.02
CA ARG A 496 16.61 4.10 3.94
C ARG A 496 17.29 3.88 5.29
N VAL A 497 16.58 3.22 6.22
CA VAL A 497 17.09 2.86 7.54
C VAL A 497 18.10 1.70 7.42
N PRO A 498 19.26 1.77 8.09
CA PRO A 498 20.14 0.61 8.22
C PRO A 498 19.43 -0.51 8.99
N LEU A 499 19.42 -1.71 8.42
CA LEU A 499 18.86 -2.91 9.06
C LEU A 499 19.99 -3.88 9.41
N ASP A 500 20.00 -4.37 10.64
CA ASP A 500 20.92 -5.42 11.08
C ASP A 500 20.59 -6.72 10.30
N PRO A 501 21.54 -7.33 9.56
CA PRO A 501 21.30 -8.55 8.79
C PRO A 501 20.77 -9.72 9.63
N SER A 502 21.08 -9.76 10.94
CA SER A 502 20.58 -10.79 11.86
C SER A 502 19.08 -10.71 12.16
N LEU A 503 18.42 -9.60 11.83
CA LEU A 503 16.95 -9.51 11.84
C LEU A 503 16.32 -10.56 10.91
N PHE A 504 16.98 -10.86 9.79
CA PHE A 504 16.46 -11.78 8.78
C PHE A 504 16.95 -13.22 8.94
N ASP A 505 17.57 -13.58 10.07
CA ASP A 505 17.89 -14.97 10.41
C ASP A 505 16.61 -15.72 10.86
N PRO A 506 16.33 -16.95 10.39
CA PRO A 506 15.21 -17.77 10.87
C PRO A 506 15.14 -17.95 12.40
N MET A 507 16.27 -17.88 13.12
CA MET A 507 16.33 -17.91 14.58
C MET A 507 15.67 -16.68 15.23
N THR A 508 15.64 -15.53 14.53
CA THR A 508 15.03 -14.29 15.03
C THR A 508 13.51 -14.40 15.17
N LEU A 509 12.84 -15.27 14.40
CA LEU A 509 11.42 -15.61 14.63
C LEU A 509 11.15 -16.14 16.04
N THR A 510 12.09 -16.92 16.60
CA THR A 510 11.98 -17.44 17.98
C THR A 510 12.36 -16.40 19.05
N ARG A 511 13.05 -15.31 18.66
CA ARG A 511 13.36 -14.19 19.56
C ARG A 511 12.16 -13.26 19.74
N TYR A 512 11.46 -12.92 18.65
CA TYR A 512 10.24 -12.11 18.69
C TYR A 512 8.97 -12.88 19.09
N GLY A 513 9.02 -14.21 19.00
CA GLY A 513 7.93 -15.11 19.37
C GLY A 513 7.87 -15.53 20.84
N LYS A 514 8.74 -14.97 21.68
CA LYS A 514 8.76 -15.11 23.14
C LYS A 514 8.27 -13.82 23.79
#